data_AF-A0A9W4W374-F1
#
_entry.id   AF-A0A9W4W374-F1
#
_cell.length_a   1.000
_cell.length_b   1.000
_cell.length_c   1.000
_cell.angle_alpha   90.00
_cell.angle_beta   90.00
_cell.angle_gamma   90.00
#
_symmetry.space_group_name_H-M   'P 1'
#
loop_
_entity.id
_entity.type
_entity.pdbx_description
1 polymer ?
#
loop_
_entity_poly.entity_id
_entity_poly.type
_entity_poly.pdbx_seq_one_letter_code
_entity_poly.pdbx_strand_id
1 'polypeptide(L)'
;MDGASLLNGVNATIKPVNGFKDTYVYHKDKQTVYIKHVFANKITKRLKPNMTAQDIDLIRQLDALHLRCYVLVHINSYNSKQYDLALFLDDYEAIQGVSNELVKQRAMPINNAVNLINTILL
;
A
#
# COMPACT_ATOMS: atom_id res chain seq x y z
N MET A 1 4.82 9.86 -9.68
CA MET A 1 3.72 8.94 -9.99
C MET A 1 2.86 8.93 -8.74
N ASP A 2 1.59 9.27 -8.86
CA ASP A 2 0.64 9.30 -7.74
C ASP A 2 0.15 7.86 -7.48
N GLY A 3 0.36 7.34 -6.27
CA GLY A 3 -0.03 5.98 -5.92
C GLY A 3 -1.53 5.70 -5.96
N ALA A 4 -2.37 6.71 -5.67
CA ALA A 4 -3.83 6.58 -5.72
C ALA A 4 -4.34 6.48 -7.17
N SER A 5 -3.64 7.11 -8.12
CA SER A 5 -4.00 7.03 -9.56
C SER A 5 -3.87 5.63 -10.15
N LEU A 6 -3.14 4.72 -9.50
CA LEU A 6 -3.06 3.31 -9.89
C LEU A 6 -4.27 2.51 -9.39
N LEU A 7 -5.10 3.07 -8.52
CA LEU A 7 -6.25 2.42 -7.90
C LEU A 7 -7.60 3.05 -8.31
N ASN A 8 -7.70 3.54 -9.55
CA ASN A 8 -8.88 4.28 -10.05
C ASN A 8 -10.23 3.55 -9.94
N GLY A 9 -10.27 2.24 -9.65
CA GLY A 9 -11.50 1.49 -9.42
C GLY A 9 -11.96 1.40 -7.96
N VAL A 10 -11.27 2.05 -7.02
CA VAL A 10 -11.71 2.09 -5.62
C VAL A 10 -12.88 3.06 -5.46
N ASN A 11 -14.02 2.57 -4.99
CA ASN A 11 -15.25 3.32 -4.78
C ASN A 11 -15.23 3.99 -3.40
N ALA A 12 -14.41 5.03 -3.25
CA ALA A 12 -14.25 5.77 -2.01
C ALA A 12 -13.92 7.25 -2.27
N THR A 13 -14.14 8.09 -1.28
CA THR A 13 -13.52 9.42 -1.25
C THR A 13 -12.05 9.25 -0.88
N ILE A 14 -11.15 9.70 -1.76
CA ILE A 14 -9.70 9.58 -1.58
C ILE A 14 -9.13 10.97 -1.30
N LYS A 15 -8.37 11.11 -0.20
CA LYS A 15 -7.72 12.38 0.16
C LYS A 15 -6.26 12.15 0.53
N PRO A 16 -5.32 12.99 0.07
CA PRO A 16 -3.93 12.90 0.53
C PRO A 16 -3.84 13.21 2.03
N VAL A 17 -2.91 12.57 2.72
CA VAL A 17 -2.57 12.90 4.11
C VAL A 17 -1.52 14.01 4.10
N ASN A 18 -1.88 15.18 4.62
CA ASN A 18 -1.00 16.35 4.62
C ASN A 18 0.33 16.06 5.33
N GLY A 19 1.44 16.42 4.67
CA GLY A 19 2.79 16.19 5.19
C GLY A 19 3.35 14.79 4.90
N PHE A 20 2.56 13.87 4.34
CA PHE A 20 2.99 12.50 4.04
C PHE A 20 2.88 12.18 2.57
N LYS A 21 4.04 12.01 1.93
CA LYS A 21 4.12 11.69 0.50
C LYS A 21 3.48 10.33 0.21
N ASP A 22 2.73 10.24 -0.88
CA ASP A 22 2.13 8.99 -1.38
C ASP A 22 1.27 8.26 -0.31
N THR A 23 0.69 9.01 0.62
CA THR A 23 -0.18 8.48 1.69
C THR A 23 -1.56 9.08 1.55
N TYR A 24 -2.58 8.23 1.51
CA TYR A 24 -3.95 8.65 1.26
C TYR A 24 -4.91 7.98 2.24
N VAL A 25 -5.97 8.72 2.55
CA VAL A 25 -7.14 8.22 3.27
C VAL A 25 -8.18 7.83 2.24
N TYR A 26 -8.65 6.60 2.32
CA TYR A 26 -9.78 6.09 1.56
C TYR A 26 -10.94 5.99 2.55
N HIS A 27 -12.02 6.70 2.24
CA HIS A 27 -13.18 6.80 3.10
C HIS A 27 -14.45 6.46 2.34
N LYS A 28 -15.23 5.54 2.88
CA LYS A 28 -16.55 5.17 2.37
C LYS A 28 -17.48 4.93 3.55
N ASP A 29 -18.60 5.67 3.58
CA ASP A 29 -19.59 5.61 4.64
C ASP A 29 -18.97 5.76 6.06
N LYS A 30 -18.93 4.69 6.84
CA LYS A 30 -18.33 4.69 8.20
C LYS A 30 -16.93 4.07 8.23
N GLN A 31 -16.45 3.52 7.13
CA GLN A 31 -15.16 2.86 7.03
C GLN A 31 -14.10 3.84 6.53
N THR A 32 -12.94 3.78 7.17
CA THR A 32 -11.77 4.57 6.80
C THR A 32 -10.55 3.67 6.82
N VAL A 33 -9.73 3.77 5.77
CA VAL A 33 -8.43 3.09 5.70
C VAL A 33 -7.37 4.05 5.19
N TYR A 34 -6.21 4.00 5.81
CA TYR A 34 -5.03 4.75 5.41
C TYR A 34 -4.14 3.82 4.60
N ILE A 35 -3.67 4.27 3.43
CA ILE A 35 -2.77 3.49 2.60
C ILE A 35 -1.55 4.32 2.26
N LYS A 36 -0.38 3.80 2.65
CA LYS A 36 0.93 4.28 2.19
C LYS A 36 1.28 3.52 0.92
N HIS A 37 1.40 4.23 -0.19
CA HIS A 37 1.87 3.66 -1.45
C HIS A 37 3.39 3.71 -1.51
N VAL A 38 4.01 2.58 -1.84
CA VAL A 38 5.46 2.46 -2.04
C VAL A 38 5.72 1.80 -3.38
N PHE A 39 6.77 2.23 -4.07
CA PHE A 39 7.09 1.74 -5.41
C PHE A 39 8.40 0.96 -5.41
N ALA A 40 8.36 -0.26 -5.94
CA ALA A 40 9.50 -1.16 -6.03
C ALA A 40 9.80 -1.54 -7.48
N ASN A 41 11.00 -1.16 -7.95
CA ASN A 41 11.44 -1.43 -9.32
C ASN A 41 12.14 -2.79 -9.51
N LYS A 42 12.62 -3.40 -8.42
CA LYS A 42 13.34 -4.68 -8.44
C LYS A 42 13.02 -5.46 -7.18
N ILE A 43 12.63 -6.73 -7.34
CA ILE A 43 12.56 -7.68 -6.23
C ILE A 43 13.87 -8.48 -6.26
N THR A 44 14.73 -8.27 -5.27
CA THR A 44 15.98 -9.03 -5.14
C THR A 44 15.77 -10.24 -4.25
N LYS A 45 16.42 -10.31 -3.08
CA LYS A 45 16.26 -11.37 -2.08
C LYS A 45 15.17 -11.02 -1.06
N ARG A 46 15.05 -9.73 -0.73
CA ARG A 46 14.11 -9.20 0.25
C ARG A 46 13.52 -7.91 -0.30
N LEU A 47 12.21 -7.76 -0.21
CA LEU A 47 11.51 -6.52 -0.52
C LEU A 47 11.32 -5.75 0.78
N LYS A 48 12.04 -4.64 0.93
CA LYS A 48 11.83 -3.69 2.02
C LYS A 48 11.30 -2.38 1.42
N PRO A 49 10.07 -1.97 1.77
CA PRO A 49 9.53 -0.69 1.34
C PRO A 49 10.44 0.47 1.75
N ASN A 50 10.69 1.41 0.84
CA ASN A 50 11.41 2.63 1.17
C ASN A 50 10.46 3.59 1.89
N MET A 51 10.56 3.64 3.22
CA MET A 51 9.75 4.49 4.09
C MET A 51 10.65 5.35 4.98
N THR A 52 10.25 6.59 5.19
CA THR A 52 10.94 7.51 6.09
C THR A 52 10.62 7.19 7.55
N ALA A 53 11.41 7.72 8.49
CA ALA A 53 11.09 7.62 9.92
C ALA A 53 9.70 8.22 10.23
N GLN A 54 9.35 9.33 9.58
CA GLN A 54 8.04 9.97 9.71
C GLN A 54 6.91 9.05 9.24
N ASP A 55 7.09 8.34 8.12
CA ASP A 55 6.08 7.38 7.63
C ASP A 55 5.86 6.25 8.65
N ILE A 56 6.92 5.74 9.26
CA ILE A 56 6.85 4.69 10.28
C ILE A 56 6.14 5.21 11.54
N ASP A 57 6.45 6.44 11.96
CA ASP A 57 5.81 7.05 13.12
C ASP A 57 4.33 7.33 12.87
N LEU A 58 3.93 7.71 11.66
CA LEU A 58 2.53 7.83 11.27
C LEU A 58 1.81 6.47 11.39
N ILE A 59 2.39 5.41 10.82
CA ILE A 59 1.79 4.06 10.88
C ILE A 59 1.55 3.64 12.33
N ARG A 60 2.54 3.86 13.21
CA ARG A 60 2.44 3.58 14.66
C ARG A 60 1.37 4.41 15.35
N GLN A 61 1.24 5.69 15.00
CA GLN A 61 0.20 6.56 15.56
C GLN A 61 -1.20 6.11 15.13
N LEU A 62 -1.38 5.72 13.86
CA LEU A 62 -2.66 5.21 13.35
C LEU A 62 -3.04 3.90 14.04
N ASP A 63 -2.08 2.99 14.23
CA ASP A 63 -2.28 1.73 14.95
C ASP A 63 -2.70 1.97 16.41
N ALA A 64 -2.02 2.89 17.11
CA ALA A 64 -2.37 3.29 18.48
C ALA A 64 -3.77 3.90 18.60
N LEU A 65 -4.30 4.48 17.53
CA LEU A 65 -5.67 5.00 17.44
C LEU A 65 -6.69 3.96 16.95
N HIS A 66 -6.28 2.71 16.76
CA HIS A 66 -7.07 1.63 16.16
C HIS A 66 -7.61 1.97 14.77
N LEU A 67 -6.88 2.81 14.01
CA LEU A 67 -7.20 3.15 12.63
C LEU A 67 -6.46 2.20 11.68
N ARG A 68 -7.18 1.64 10.72
CA ARG A 68 -6.60 0.69 9.75
C ARG A 68 -5.58 1.41 8.85
N CYS A 69 -4.34 0.95 8.88
CA CYS A 69 -3.27 1.42 8.02
C CYS A 69 -2.63 0.24 7.27
N TYR A 70 -2.42 0.38 5.97
CA TYR A 70 -1.71 -0.59 5.15
C TYR A 70 -0.57 0.05 4.37
N VAL A 71 0.49 -0.72 4.14
CA VAL A 71 1.54 -0.37 3.18
C VAL A 71 1.30 -1.16 1.91
N LEU A 72 0.95 -0.47 0.83
CA LEU A 72 0.72 -1.06 -0.49
C LEU A 72 1.95 -0.86 -1.36
N VAL A 73 2.68 -1.94 -1.62
CA VAL A 73 3.84 -1.92 -2.49
C VAL A 73 3.43 -2.21 -3.93
N HIS A 74 3.56 -1.21 -4.79
CA HIS A 74 3.45 -1.32 -6.24
C HIS A 74 4.74 -1.87 -6.80
N ILE A 75 4.67 -3.01 -7.49
CA ILE A 75 5.82 -3.73 -8.02
C ILE A 75 5.84 -3.56 -9.54
N ASN A 76 6.96 -3.05 -10.06
CA ASN A 76 7.17 -2.92 -11.49
C ASN A 76 7.43 -4.31 -12.09
N SER A 77 6.58 -4.75 -13.00
CA SER A 77 6.81 -5.96 -13.77
C SER A 77 7.84 -5.68 -14.87
N TYR A 78 8.89 -6.48 -14.86
CA TYR A 78 9.97 -6.37 -15.85
C TYR A 78 9.46 -6.46 -17.30
N ASN A 79 8.40 -7.24 -17.53
CA ASN A 79 7.85 -7.51 -18.86
C ASN A 79 7.00 -6.34 -19.38
N SER A 80 6.15 -5.76 -18.54
CA SER A 80 5.25 -4.66 -18.94
C SER A 80 5.89 -3.28 -18.76
N LYS A 81 6.98 -3.19 -17.98
CA LYS A 81 7.57 -1.94 -17.44
C LYS A 81 6.55 -1.09 -16.68
N GLN A 82 5.43 -1.68 -16.28
CA GLN A 82 4.34 -1.05 -15.57
C GLN A 82 4.28 -1.60 -14.14
N TYR A 83 3.78 -0.78 -13.23
CA TYR A 83 3.32 -1.27 -11.94
C TYR A 83 1.97 -1.93 -12.16
N ASP A 84 1.96 -3.24 -12.38
CA ASP A 84 0.76 -4.04 -12.61
C ASP A 84 0.47 -5.02 -11.45
N LEU A 85 1.44 -5.19 -10.55
CA LEU A 85 1.35 -5.99 -9.33
C LEU A 85 1.39 -5.10 -8.09
N ALA A 86 0.66 -5.54 -7.07
CA ALA A 86 0.60 -4.91 -5.76
C ALA A 86 0.78 -5.97 -4.65
N LEU A 87 1.36 -5.54 -3.54
CA LEU A 87 1.54 -6.36 -2.34
C LEU A 87 1.14 -5.55 -1.12
N PHE A 88 0.17 -6.07 -0.34
CA PHE A 88 -0.17 -5.53 0.96
C PHE A 88 0.80 -6.07 2.01
N LEU A 89 1.34 -5.16 2.81
CA LEU A 89 2.15 -5.46 4.00
C LEU A 89 1.47 -4.87 5.22
N ASP A 90 1.53 -5.62 6.33
CA ASP A 90 1.26 -5.06 7.65
C ASP A 90 2.41 -4.16 8.13
N ASP A 91 2.25 -3.54 9.29
CA ASP A 91 3.21 -2.62 9.88
C ASP A 91 4.57 -3.29 10.17
N TYR A 92 4.56 -4.50 10.74
CA TYR A 92 5.76 -5.28 11.03
C TYR A 92 6.51 -5.64 9.74
N GLU A 93 5.80 -6.18 8.76
CA GLU A 93 6.31 -6.57 7.45
C GLU A 93 6.85 -5.37 6.66
N ALA A 94 6.19 -4.22 6.75
CA ALA A 94 6.66 -3.01 6.09
C ALA A 94 7.96 -2.49 6.73
N ILE A 95 8.10 -2.59 8.05
CA ILE A 95 9.32 -2.16 8.78
C ILE A 95 10.48 -3.13 8.55
N GLN A 96 10.23 -4.43 8.63
CA GLN A 96 11.26 -5.47 8.51
C GLN A 96 11.60 -5.78 7.05
N GLY A 97 10.61 -5.73 6.17
CA GLY A 97 10.66 -6.23 4.80
C GLY A 97 10.41 -7.73 4.73
N VAL A 98 9.96 -8.20 3.56
CA VAL A 98 9.53 -9.59 3.31
C VAL A 98 10.42 -10.32 2.33
N SER A 99 10.47 -11.66 2.41
CA SER A 99 11.28 -12.48 1.48
C SER A 99 10.67 -12.50 0.08
N ASN A 100 11.48 -12.79 -0.93
CA ASN A 100 11.02 -12.91 -2.32
C ASN A 100 9.97 -14.03 -2.49
N GLU A 101 10.10 -15.13 -1.76
CA GLU A 101 9.13 -16.23 -1.78
C GLU A 101 7.74 -15.75 -1.36
N LEU A 102 7.68 -14.97 -0.27
CA LEU A 102 6.43 -14.43 0.24
C LEU A 102 5.84 -13.36 -0.70
N VAL A 103 6.70 -12.54 -1.31
CA VAL A 103 6.28 -11.61 -2.38
C VAL A 103 5.63 -12.37 -3.53
N LYS A 104 6.26 -13.45 -4.03
CA LYS A 104 5.70 -14.25 -5.13
C LYS A 104 4.37 -14.92 -4.78
N GLN A 105 4.18 -15.30 -3.52
CA GLN A 105 2.94 -15.92 -3.05
C GLN A 105 1.79 -14.93 -2.89
N ARG A 106 2.08 -13.70 -2.45
CA ARG A 106 1.06 -12.71 -2.07
C ARG A 106 0.89 -11.54 -3.03
N ALA A 107 1.85 -11.30 -3.91
CA ALA A 107 1.72 -10.27 -4.93
C ALA A 107 0.53 -10.61 -5.82
N MET A 108 -0.31 -9.62 -6.07
CA MET A 108 -1.55 -9.77 -6.81
C MET A 108 -1.65 -8.69 -7.89
N PRO A 109 -2.41 -8.93 -8.97
CA PRO A 109 -2.74 -7.89 -9.93
C PRO A 109 -3.38 -6.67 -9.24
N ILE A 110 -3.10 -5.46 -9.73
CA ILE A 110 -3.66 -4.22 -9.16
C ILE A 110 -5.19 -4.26 -9.08
N ASN A 111 -5.89 -4.84 -10.06
CA ASN A 111 -7.35 -4.96 -10.03
C ASN A 111 -7.83 -5.78 -8.82
N ASN A 112 -7.06 -6.78 -8.37
CA ASN A 112 -7.38 -7.54 -7.17
C ASN A 112 -7.14 -6.70 -5.91
N ALA A 113 -6.10 -5.87 -5.89
CA ALA A 113 -5.87 -4.93 -4.80
C ALA A 113 -7.00 -3.89 -4.69
N VAL A 114 -7.49 -3.37 -5.82
CA VAL A 114 -8.66 -2.49 -5.88
C VAL A 114 -9.89 -3.18 -5.28
N ASN A 115 -10.18 -4.42 -5.69
CA ASN A 115 -11.30 -5.19 -5.16
C ASN A 115 -11.16 -5.44 -3.65
N LEU A 116 -9.96 -5.75 -3.18
CA LEU A 116 -9.70 -5.95 -1.75
C LEU A 116 -9.96 -4.68 -0.94
N ILE A 117 -9.50 -3.52 -1.41
CA ILE A 117 -9.75 -2.23 -0.74
C ILE A 117 -11.25 -1.92 -0.71
N ASN A 118 -11.95 -2.15 -1.82
CA ASN A 118 -13.40 -2.01 -1.87
C ASN A 118 -14.09 -2.90 -0.83
N THR A 119 -13.65 -4.15 -0.67
CA THR A 119 -14.17 -5.07 0.35
C THR A 119 -13.88 -4.61 1.78
N ILE A 120 -12.69 -4.06 2.04
CA ILE A 120 -12.33 -3.50 3.36
C ILE A 120 -13.20 -2.28 3.71
N LEU A 121 -13.67 -1.56 2.70
CA LEU A 121 -14.47 -0.35 2.81
C LEU A 121 -15.99 -0.60 2.78
N LEU A 122 -16.45 -1.84 2.60
CA LEU A 122 -17.87 -2.22 2.78
C LEU A 122 -18.26 -2.18 4.26
#